data_AF-A0A955G0T6-F1
#
_entry.id   AF-A0A955G0T6-F1
#
_cell.length_a   1.000
_cell.length_b   1.000
_cell.length_c   1.000
_cell.angle_alpha   90.00
_cell.angle_beta   90.00
_cell.angle_gamma   90.00
#
_symmetry.space_group_name_H-M   'P 1'
#
loop_
_entity.id
_entity.type
_entity.pdbx_description
1 polymer ?
#
loop_
_entity_poly.entity_id
_entity_poly.type
_entity_poly.pdbx_seq_one_letter_code
_entity_poly.pdbx_strand_id
1 'polypeptide(L)'
;MRVVVVTKDGTEYSRAVEMFLRDLARQTGKVLEVLDPESTEGETFCRAYDIVEYPTIVALSADGQLQNIWRGATLPMISEVSYYATQG
;
A
#
# COMPACT_ATOMS: atom_id res chain seq x y z
N MET A 1 5.73 -9.07 8.70
CA MET A 1 5.58 -8.64 7.29
C MET A 1 5.27 -7.15 7.27
N ARG A 2 5.55 -6.46 6.16
CA ARG A 2 5.30 -5.01 6.01
C ARG A 2 4.43 -4.80 4.77
N VAL A 3 3.43 -3.93 4.88
CA VAL A 3 2.60 -3.52 3.73
C VAL A 3 2.63 -2.00 3.63
N VAL A 4 3.01 -1.51 2.45
CA VAL A 4 3.17 -0.08 2.15
C VAL A 4 2.20 0.30 1.04
N VAL A 5 1.47 1.40 1.22
CA VAL A 5 0.59 1.98 0.21
C VAL A 5 1.23 3.26 -0.31
N VAL A 6 1.56 3.27 -1.59
CA VAL A 6 2.03 4.48 -2.29
C VAL A 6 0.84 5.14 -2.96
N THR A 7 0.49 6.35 -2.51
CA THR A 7 -0.69 7.08 -2.99
C THR A 7 -0.45 8.58 -2.89
N LYS A 8 -1.16 9.36 -3.71
CA LYS A 8 -1.16 10.82 -3.67
C LYS A 8 -2.56 11.35 -3.37
N ASP A 9 -2.63 12.36 -2.52
CA ASP A 9 -3.87 13.07 -2.19
C ASP A 9 -4.35 13.95 -3.35
N GLY A 10 -5.65 14.28 -3.35
CA GLY A 10 -6.25 15.14 -4.38
C GLY A 10 -6.36 14.51 -5.77
N THR A 11 -6.25 13.18 -5.87
CA THR A 11 -6.41 12.42 -7.11
C THR A 11 -7.79 11.77 -7.18
N GLU A 12 -8.15 11.24 -8.35
CA GLU A 12 -9.45 10.57 -8.54
C GLU A 12 -9.63 9.33 -7.64
N TYR A 13 -8.54 8.66 -7.29
CA TYR A 13 -8.54 7.45 -6.49
C TYR A 13 -8.37 7.70 -4.98
N SER A 14 -8.04 8.92 -4.53
CA SER A 14 -7.76 9.21 -3.12
C SER A 14 -8.87 8.73 -2.19
N ARG A 15 -10.13 9.01 -2.54
CA ARG A 15 -11.29 8.59 -1.72
C ARG A 15 -11.41 7.06 -1.60
N ALA A 16 -11.10 6.33 -2.66
CA ALA A 16 -11.14 4.87 -2.64
C ALA A 16 -10.05 4.30 -1.74
N VAL A 17 -8.84 4.85 -1.82
CA VAL A 17 -7.70 4.45 -0.97
C VAL A 17 -7.97 4.76 0.50
N GLU A 18 -8.47 5.96 0.82
CA GLU A 18 -8.84 6.34 2.20
C GLU A 18 -9.89 5.39 2.79
N MET A 19 -10.93 5.07 2.01
CA MET A 19 -11.98 4.14 2.44
C MET A 19 -11.41 2.74 2.68
N PHE A 20 -10.58 2.25 1.78
CA PHE A 20 -9.91 0.97 1.89
C PHE A 20 -9.04 0.87 3.15
N LEU A 21 -8.19 1.86 3.40
CA LEU A 21 -7.32 1.93 4.59
C LEU A 21 -8.15 1.96 5.88
N ARG A 22 -9.21 2.77 5.92
CA ARG A 22 -10.12 2.87 7.06
C ARG A 22 -10.83 1.54 7.34
N ASP A 23 -11.32 0.88 6.30
CA ASP A 23 -12.02 -0.40 6.45
C ASP A 23 -11.10 -1.53 6.85
N LEU A 24 -9.88 -1.58 6.29
CA LEU A 24 -8.85 -2.52 6.71
C LEU A 24 -8.48 -2.33 8.18
N ALA A 25 -8.24 -1.09 8.61
CA ALA A 25 -7.95 -0.78 10.00
C ALA A 25 -9.09 -1.16 10.93
N ARG A 26 -10.35 -0.92 10.51
CA ARG A 26 -11.54 -1.32 11.27
C ARG A 26 -11.68 -2.85 11.39
N GLN A 27 -11.35 -3.61 10.34
CA GLN A 27 -11.50 -5.07 10.35
C GLN A 27 -10.36 -5.80 11.05
N THR A 28 -9.14 -5.27 10.98
CA THR A 28 -7.93 -5.98 11.42
C THR A 28 -7.23 -5.34 12.62
N GLY A 29 -7.57 -4.09 12.95
CA GLY A 29 -6.83 -3.27 13.92
C GLY A 29 -5.45 -2.82 13.43
N LYS A 30 -5.08 -3.09 12.17
CA LYS A 30 -3.78 -2.72 11.60
C LYS A 30 -3.89 -1.44 10.79
N VAL A 31 -2.96 -0.51 11.01
CA VAL A 31 -2.78 0.68 10.18
C VAL A 31 -1.62 0.38 9.22
N LEU A 32 -1.86 0.55 7.92
CA LEU A 32 -0.82 0.36 6.91
C LEU A 32 0.06 1.61 6.83
N GLU A 33 1.31 1.40 6.43
CA GLU A 33 2.19 2.50 6.08
C GLU A 33 1.74 3.15 4.77
N VAL A 34 1.77 4.47 4.71
CA VAL A 34 1.39 5.25 3.53
C VAL A 34 2.54 6.16 3.15
N LEU A 35 2.96 6.12 1.89
CA LEU A 35 4.00 6.98 1.34
C LEU A 35 3.43 7.86 0.22
N ASP A 36 3.78 9.15 0.28
CA ASP A 36 3.59 10.07 -0.83
C ASP A 36 4.72 9.83 -1.85
N PRO A 37 4.42 9.48 -3.12
CA PRO A 37 5.44 9.26 -4.14
C PRO A 37 6.33 10.48 -4.43
N GLU A 38 5.90 11.69 -4.07
CA GLU A 38 6.67 12.93 -4.25
C GLU A 38 7.55 13.29 -3.05
N SER A 39 7.45 12.53 -1.95
CA SER A 39 8.40 12.63 -0.84
C SER A 39 9.74 11.97 -1.17
N THR A 40 10.84 12.38 -0.55
CA THR A 40 12.16 11.77 -0.76
C THR A 40 12.16 10.26 -0.48
N GLU A 41 11.46 9.83 0.57
CA GLU A 41 11.30 8.41 0.91
C GLU A 41 10.46 7.68 -0.14
N GLY A 42 9.31 8.25 -0.52
CA GLY A 42 8.43 7.67 -1.54
C GLY A 42 9.09 7.56 -2.90
N GLU A 43 9.84 8.56 -3.34
CA GLU A 43 10.59 8.52 -4.60
C GLU A 43 11.63 7.39 -4.58
N THR A 44 12.39 7.28 -3.49
CA THR A 44 13.39 6.22 -3.30
C THR A 44 12.73 4.84 -3.31
N PHE A 45 11.58 4.70 -2.61
CA PHE A 45 10.81 3.46 -2.55
C PHE A 45 10.24 3.08 -3.92
N CYS A 46 9.67 4.04 -4.66
CA CYS A 46 9.15 3.79 -6.01
C CYS A 46 10.22 3.28 -6.95
N ARG A 47 11.42 3.87 -6.92
CA ARG A 47 12.56 3.39 -7.73
C ARG A 47 13.01 1.99 -7.32
N ALA A 48 13.07 1.70 -6.02
CA ALA A 48 13.53 0.40 -5.51
C ALA A 48 12.60 -0.77 -5.92
N TYR A 49 11.29 -0.52 -6.01
CA TYR A 49 10.28 -1.53 -6.31
C TYR A 49 9.60 -1.36 -7.68
N ASP A 50 10.18 -0.53 -8.56
CA ASP A 50 9.68 -0.24 -9.92
C ASP A 50 8.18 0.12 -9.94
N ILE A 51 7.81 1.11 -9.13
CA ILE A 51 6.45 1.63 -9.02
C ILE A 51 6.30 2.82 -9.97
N VAL A 52 5.51 2.61 -11.03
CA VAL A 52 5.25 3.60 -12.10
C VAL A 52 3.77 3.96 -12.24
N GLU A 53 2.91 3.36 -11.42
CA GLU A 53 1.46 3.55 -11.44
C GLU A 53 0.95 3.76 -10.01
N TYR A 54 -0.03 4.65 -9.84
CA TYR A 54 -0.62 4.97 -8.54
C TYR A 54 -2.14 4.78 -8.56
N PRO A 55 -2.74 4.34 -7.45
CA PRO A 55 -2.07 3.91 -6.23
C PRO A 55 -1.37 2.55 -6.43
N THR A 56 -0.41 2.23 -5.57
CA THR A 56 0.22 0.91 -5.53
C THR A 56 0.31 0.42 -4.09
N ILE A 57 -0.08 -0.83 -3.84
CA ILE A 57 0.06 -1.51 -2.55
C ILE A 57 1.16 -2.56 -2.71
N VAL A 58 2.16 -2.53 -1.81
CA VAL A 58 3.32 -3.42 -1.83
C VAL A 58 3.36 -4.23 -0.55
N ALA A 59 3.36 -5.56 -0.66
CA ALA A 59 3.60 -6.48 0.44
C ALA A 59 5.05 -6.95 0.42
N LEU A 60 5.74 -6.79 1.54
CA LEU A 60 7.15 -7.11 1.72
C LEU A 60 7.34 -8.08 2.90
N SER A 61 8.33 -8.95 2.76
CA SER A 61 8.83 -9.74 3.88
C SER A 61 9.57 -8.89 4.91
N ALA A 62 9.90 -9.47 6.05
CA ALA A 62 10.63 -8.76 7.11
C ALA A 62 12.03 -8.29 6.67
N ASP A 63 12.64 -8.98 5.70
CA ASP A 63 13.91 -8.68 5.06
C ASP A 63 13.77 -7.82 3.78
N GLY A 64 12.57 -7.32 3.48
CA GLY A 64 12.32 -6.41 2.36
C GLY A 64 12.16 -7.06 0.99
N GLN A 65 12.06 -8.40 0.92
CA GLN A 65 11.78 -9.10 -0.34
C GLN A 65 10.33 -8.88 -0.75
N LEU A 66 10.12 -8.57 -2.03
CA LEU A 66 8.79 -8.41 -2.61
C LEU A 66 8.00 -9.72 -2.51
N GLN A 67 6.86 -9.68 -1.83
CA GLN A 67 5.93 -10.82 -1.73
C GLN A 67 4.76 -10.67 -2.69
N ASN A 68 4.20 -9.45 -2.79
CA ASN A 68 3.14 -9.15 -3.74
C ASN A 68 3.06 -7.64 -4.05
N ILE A 69 2.45 -7.31 -5.18
CA ILE A 69 2.20 -5.93 -5.60
C ILE A 69 0.84 -5.81 -6.30
N TRP A 70 0.04 -4.84 -5.88
CA TRP A 70 -1.21 -4.46 -6.55
C TRP A 70 -1.06 -3.04 -7.07
N ARG A 71 -1.32 -2.85 -8.37
CA ARG A 71 -1.10 -1.58 -9.09
C ARG A 71 -2.41 -1.05 -9.63
N GLY A 72 -2.55 0.28 -9.62
CA GLY A 72 -3.67 0.99 -10.22
C GLY A 72 -4.90 1.14 -9.32
N ALA A 73 -5.91 1.82 -9.84
CA ALA A 73 -7.10 2.23 -9.06
C ALA A 73 -8.06 1.07 -8.71
N THR A 74 -7.85 -0.11 -9.29
CA THR A 74 -8.61 -1.32 -8.89
C THR A 74 -7.95 -1.90 -7.65
N LEU A 75 -8.46 -1.49 -6.49
CA LEU A 75 -7.93 -1.93 -5.20
C LEU A 75 -8.21 -3.43 -4.96
N PRO A 76 -7.28 -4.16 -4.32
CA PRO A 76 -7.49 -5.55 -3.94
C PRO A 76 -8.57 -5.70 -2.87
N MET A 77 -8.95 -6.95 -2.58
CA MET A 77 -9.79 -7.23 -1.43
C MET A 77 -9.02 -7.01 -0.12
N ILE A 78 -9.74 -6.56 0.91
CA ILE A 78 -9.16 -6.39 2.24
C ILE A 78 -8.55 -7.70 2.75
N SER A 79 -9.19 -8.85 2.49
CA SER A 79 -8.68 -10.17 2.89
C SER A 79 -7.31 -10.49 2.29
N GLU A 80 -7.08 -10.13 1.02
CA GLU A 80 -5.81 -10.34 0.33
C GLU A 80 -4.69 -9.53 0.98
N VAL A 81 -4.94 -8.25 1.29
CA VAL A 81 -3.93 -7.40 1.94
C VAL A 81 -3.76 -7.75 3.41
N SER A 82 -4.84 -8.09 4.11
CA SER A 82 -4.84 -8.48 5.52
C SER A 82 -4.02 -9.74 5.77
N TYR A 83 -4.01 -10.67 4.80
CA TYR A 83 -3.14 -11.85 4.86
C TYR A 83 -1.68 -11.44 5.08
N TYR A 84 -1.18 -10.38 4.42
CA TYR A 84 0.18 -9.92 4.62
C TYR A 84 0.31 -9.01 5.84
N ALA A 85 -0.63 -8.09 6.07
CA ALA A 85 -0.55 -7.11 7.15
C ALA A 85 -0.63 -7.73 8.56
N THR A 86 -1.21 -8.93 8.69
CA THR A 86 -1.38 -9.63 9.98
C THR A 86 -0.33 -10.70 10.26
N GLN A 87 0.50 -11.04 9.27
CA GLN A 87 1.62 -11.98 9.44
C GLN A 87 2.79 -11.22 10.10
N GLY A 88 2.82 -11.22 11.43
CA GLY A 88 3.83 -10.54 12.23
C GLY A 88 3.63 -10.78 13.71
#